data_AF-A0A379ZV27-F1
#
_entry.id   AF-A0A379ZV27-F1
#
_cell.length_a   1.000
_cell.length_b   1.000
_cell.length_c   1.000
_cell.angle_alpha   90.00
_cell.angle_beta   90.00
_cell.angle_gamma   90.00
#
_symmetry.space_group_name_H-M   'P 1'
#
loop_
_entity.id
_entity.type
_entity.pdbx_description
1 polymer ?
#
loop_
_entity_poly.entity_id
_entity_poly.type
_entity_poly.pdbx_seq_one_letter_code
_entity_poly.pdbx_strand_id
1 'polypeptide(L)'
;MLGIHGDKLSMNTARPALVWTIAGSDSGGGAGIQADLATIQDLGCHGCSVITTVTAQSSVAVTLVEPVSAAMLMAQLTTLLSDLPPQAIKIGLLANQNQLALLADWIAGFKIHYPSVAVIVDPVMVASCGDTLAVDKNSAQTTLDFKPFKGLIELITPNVLELGRLTHSDVSTKAQFAAAALALSQSLDCSVLAKGGDVSFGCTDILDDTHAQTHANALNTAHKNNGWDLELAEDYLVCRQVRASSELHQNGYFWLASQRVNTRHNHGSGCTLSSAIAAVLAQGFILQDAVVVAKAYVSQGLSAAIGLGQGPGPLARTGWPNDVSRYAKINLCDGNFISHQLNQHLDVVNDLVATVFPATEQATAQVRIVSTSPQNILSHGFKVLDVALGVYPVVNDLAMLESLLAAGVKTVQLRIKIDISKLTTAGLAESDLGKSVLGKSELVGSELEAQIQTAIALGKHFNAQLFINDHWQLAIKYHAFGVHLGQEDLAVTDLAAIQAAGLALGISSHSYFELLLAHQYSPSYIALGHIFPTTTKKMPSAPQGLAKLKHYVMLLKDHYPLVAIGGIDIDNVAMVKATGVSNIAVVRAITQASDPLAAFIQLSQVWEQS
;
A
#
# COMPACT_ATOMS: atom_id res chain seq x y z
N MET A 1 -26.35 29.47 2.73
CA MET A 1 -26.17 28.00 2.71
C MET A 1 -25.01 27.71 1.77
N LEU A 2 -23.86 27.36 2.34
CA LEU A 2 -22.62 27.06 1.63
C LEU A 2 -22.74 25.64 1.04
N GLY A 3 -22.74 25.53 -0.28
CA GLY A 3 -22.76 24.26 -1.01
C GLY A 3 -21.36 23.66 -1.06
N ILE A 4 -21.15 22.61 -0.26
CA ILE A 4 -19.98 21.73 -0.35
C ILE A 4 -20.32 20.69 -1.43
N HIS A 5 -19.97 20.97 -2.67
CA HIS A 5 -19.85 19.96 -3.71
C HIS A 5 -18.38 19.91 -4.09
N GLY A 6 -17.68 18.93 -3.53
CA GLY A 6 -16.32 18.61 -3.96
C GLY A 6 -16.31 18.34 -5.45
N ASP A 7 -15.40 19.01 -6.15
CA ASP A 7 -15.21 18.88 -7.59
C ASP A 7 -15.09 17.41 -7.97
N LYS A 8 -16.09 16.90 -8.69
CA LYS A 8 -15.95 15.67 -9.47
C LYS A 8 -14.91 15.97 -10.54
N LEU A 9 -13.66 15.62 -10.25
CA LEU A 9 -12.52 15.66 -11.16
C LEU A 9 -12.97 15.25 -12.57
N SER A 10 -12.73 16.13 -13.54
CA SER A 10 -13.04 15.93 -14.96
C SER A 10 -12.62 14.53 -15.39
N MET A 11 -13.61 13.64 -15.58
CA MET A 11 -13.34 12.28 -16.00
C MET A 11 -12.78 12.31 -17.42
N ASN A 12 -11.62 11.70 -17.54
CA ASN A 12 -10.98 11.33 -18.79
C ASN A 12 -12.01 10.65 -19.71
N THR A 13 -11.92 10.88 -21.01
CA THR A 13 -12.82 10.36 -22.06
C THR A 13 -12.71 8.83 -22.27
N ALA A 14 -12.31 8.08 -21.25
CA ALA A 14 -12.21 6.63 -21.24
C ALA A 14 -13.37 6.03 -20.41
N ARG A 15 -13.93 4.89 -20.85
CA ARG A 15 -15.01 4.21 -20.15
C ARG A 15 -14.60 3.88 -18.69
N PRO A 16 -15.48 4.06 -17.70
CA PRO A 16 -15.16 3.76 -16.30
C PRO A 16 -14.85 2.28 -16.11
N ALA A 17 -14.03 1.98 -15.11
CA ALA A 17 -13.65 0.60 -14.83
C ALA A 17 -14.86 -0.22 -14.32
N LEU A 18 -15.06 -1.42 -14.84
CA LEU A 18 -16.16 -2.31 -14.49
C LEU A 18 -15.80 -3.18 -13.29
N VAL A 19 -16.59 -3.12 -12.22
CA VAL A 19 -16.41 -3.92 -11.00
C VAL A 19 -17.67 -4.74 -10.76
N TRP A 20 -17.52 -6.04 -10.56
CA TRP A 20 -18.65 -6.87 -10.12
C TRP A 20 -18.66 -7.00 -8.60
N THR A 21 -19.82 -6.84 -7.98
CA THR A 21 -20.08 -7.32 -6.63
C THR A 21 -20.98 -8.56 -6.67
N ILE A 22 -20.59 -9.61 -5.96
CA ILE A 22 -21.34 -10.85 -5.78
C ILE A 22 -21.68 -10.97 -4.29
N ALA A 23 -22.88 -10.55 -3.90
CA ALA A 23 -23.23 -10.44 -2.48
C ALA A 23 -24.75 -10.46 -2.25
N GLY A 24 -25.15 -10.42 -0.98
CA GLY A 24 -26.56 -10.27 -0.59
C GLY A 24 -27.06 -8.84 -0.82
N SER A 25 -28.35 -8.71 -1.11
CA SER A 25 -29.06 -7.43 -1.15
C SER A 25 -29.60 -7.10 0.23
N ASP A 26 -29.18 -5.95 0.78
CA ASP A 26 -29.65 -5.38 2.04
C ASP A 26 -30.73 -4.32 1.77
N SER A 27 -31.98 -4.58 2.17
CA SER A 27 -33.09 -3.63 1.99
C SER A 27 -32.91 -2.32 2.76
N GLY A 28 -32.09 -2.30 3.82
CA GLY A 28 -31.75 -1.10 4.59
C GLY A 28 -30.73 -0.20 3.87
N GLY A 29 -30.06 -0.72 2.85
CA GLY A 29 -29.13 0.02 2.01
C GLY A 29 -27.78 0.36 2.66
N GLY A 30 -27.48 -0.18 3.84
CA GLY A 30 -26.27 0.16 4.58
C GLY A 30 -25.12 -0.82 4.40
N ALA A 31 -25.39 -2.04 3.93
CA ALA A 31 -24.41 -3.07 3.61
C ALA A 31 -24.74 -3.75 2.27
N GLY A 32 -24.12 -4.91 2.02
CA GLY A 32 -24.41 -5.74 0.84
C GLY A 32 -24.18 -5.01 -0.49
N ILE A 33 -24.93 -5.42 -1.52
CA ILE A 33 -24.86 -4.85 -2.87
C ILE A 33 -25.05 -3.33 -2.87
N GLN A 34 -25.91 -2.80 -2.01
CA GLN A 34 -26.21 -1.38 -1.95
C GLN A 34 -24.97 -0.57 -1.53
N ALA A 35 -24.29 -0.98 -0.45
CA ALA A 35 -23.04 -0.35 -0.03
C ALA A 35 -21.92 -0.57 -1.06
N ASP A 36 -21.87 -1.74 -1.69
CA ASP A 36 -20.87 -2.07 -2.69
C ASP A 36 -20.99 -1.16 -3.93
N LEU A 37 -22.17 -1.08 -4.55
CA LEU A 37 -22.41 -0.26 -5.74
C LEU A 37 -22.18 1.23 -5.46
N ALA A 38 -22.62 1.71 -4.29
CA ALA A 38 -22.37 3.10 -3.89
C ALA A 38 -20.87 3.39 -3.76
N THR A 39 -20.11 2.49 -3.13
CA THR A 39 -18.65 2.62 -2.97
C THR A 39 -17.93 2.59 -4.32
N ILE A 40 -18.30 1.65 -5.20
CA ILE A 40 -17.72 1.51 -6.54
C ILE A 40 -17.95 2.80 -7.34
N GLN A 41 -19.15 3.36 -7.28
CA GLN A 41 -19.52 4.59 -7.98
C GLN A 41 -18.78 5.82 -7.43
N ASP A 42 -18.63 5.93 -6.11
CA ASP A 42 -17.91 7.02 -5.43
C ASP A 42 -16.42 7.06 -5.82
N LEU A 43 -15.83 5.89 -6.11
CA LEU A 43 -14.44 5.75 -6.54
C LEU A 43 -14.28 5.80 -8.07
N GLY A 44 -15.34 6.17 -8.80
CA GLY A 44 -15.27 6.44 -10.25
C GLY A 44 -15.38 5.21 -11.15
N CYS A 45 -15.77 4.06 -10.60
CA CYS A 45 -16.01 2.83 -11.35
C CYS A 45 -17.49 2.64 -11.67
N HIS A 46 -17.79 1.74 -12.60
CA HIS A 46 -19.14 1.25 -12.87
C HIS A 46 -19.33 -0.10 -12.20
N GLY A 47 -20.32 -0.19 -11.31
CA GLY A 47 -20.65 -1.41 -10.57
C GLY A 47 -21.72 -2.25 -11.27
N CYS A 48 -21.46 -3.55 -11.41
CA CYS A 48 -22.47 -4.55 -11.75
C CYS A 48 -22.67 -5.49 -10.55
N SER A 49 -23.86 -6.04 -10.39
CA SER A 49 -24.19 -6.88 -9.24
C SER A 49 -24.70 -8.26 -9.63
N VAL A 50 -24.26 -9.27 -8.87
CA VAL A 50 -24.80 -10.63 -8.86
C VAL A 50 -25.35 -10.89 -7.47
N ILE A 51 -26.67 -11.03 -7.35
CA ILE A 51 -27.34 -11.22 -6.06
C ILE A 51 -27.22 -12.68 -5.64
N THR A 52 -26.72 -12.92 -4.43
CA THR A 52 -26.63 -14.26 -3.81
C THR A 52 -27.82 -14.56 -2.91
N THR A 53 -28.34 -13.53 -2.24
CA THR A 53 -29.39 -13.59 -1.22
C THR A 53 -30.14 -12.27 -1.17
N VAL A 54 -31.43 -12.31 -0.87
CA VAL A 54 -32.21 -11.10 -0.53
C VAL A 54 -32.48 -11.12 0.97
N THR A 55 -32.20 -10.00 1.66
CA THR A 55 -32.51 -9.86 3.09
C THR A 55 -33.58 -8.79 3.31
N ALA A 56 -34.54 -9.11 4.17
CA ALA A 56 -35.43 -8.12 4.78
C ALA A 56 -34.73 -7.58 6.03
N GLN A 57 -33.89 -6.58 5.82
CA GLN A 57 -32.95 -6.03 6.78
C GLN A 57 -33.15 -4.51 6.98
N SER A 58 -32.85 -4.05 8.20
CA SER A 58 -32.82 -2.64 8.58
C SER A 58 -31.62 -2.39 9.51
N SER A 59 -31.46 -1.15 9.98
CA SER A 59 -30.41 -0.83 10.97
C SER A 59 -30.52 -1.60 12.29
N VAL A 60 -31.66 -2.25 12.58
CA VAL A 60 -31.92 -2.90 13.88
C VAL A 60 -32.09 -4.42 13.82
N ALA A 61 -32.43 -5.00 12.67
CA ALA A 61 -32.73 -6.42 12.58
C ALA A 61 -32.65 -6.96 11.15
N VAL A 62 -32.36 -8.26 11.05
CA VAL A 62 -32.56 -9.10 9.86
C VAL A 62 -33.75 -10.04 10.11
N THR A 63 -34.87 -9.77 9.43
CA THR A 63 -36.13 -10.49 9.66
C THR A 63 -36.32 -11.71 8.77
N LEU A 64 -35.77 -11.68 7.54
CA LEU A 64 -35.83 -12.77 6.59
C LEU A 64 -34.56 -12.79 5.72
N VAL A 65 -34.11 -13.98 5.38
CA VAL A 65 -32.95 -14.24 4.51
C VAL A 65 -33.38 -15.30 3.49
N GLU A 66 -33.42 -14.94 2.21
CA GLU A 66 -33.79 -15.86 1.13
C GLU A 66 -32.66 -15.98 0.10
N PRO A 67 -31.98 -17.13 0.02
CA PRO A 67 -30.96 -17.35 -1.00
C PRO A 67 -31.58 -17.40 -2.39
N VAL A 68 -30.93 -16.79 -3.39
CA VAL A 68 -31.34 -17.03 -4.77
C VAL A 68 -31.02 -18.47 -5.17
N SER A 69 -31.81 -19.01 -6.11
CA SER A 69 -31.55 -20.34 -6.64
C SER A 69 -30.21 -20.42 -7.37
N ALA A 70 -29.59 -21.60 -7.40
CA ALA A 70 -28.37 -21.84 -8.16
C ALA A 70 -28.53 -21.45 -9.65
N ALA A 71 -29.69 -21.72 -10.24
CA ALA A 71 -30.00 -21.33 -11.62
C ALA A 71 -29.97 -19.81 -11.81
N MET A 72 -30.53 -19.04 -10.87
CA MET A 72 -30.51 -17.58 -10.92
C MET A 72 -29.10 -17.01 -10.68
N LEU A 73 -28.33 -17.59 -9.76
CA LEU A 73 -26.93 -17.20 -9.52
C LEU A 73 -26.11 -17.35 -10.80
N MET A 74 -26.19 -18.52 -11.45
CA MET A 74 -25.46 -18.79 -12.70
C MET A 74 -25.96 -17.93 -13.86
N ALA A 75 -27.28 -17.72 -13.99
CA ALA A 75 -27.85 -16.89 -15.06
C ALA A 75 -27.36 -15.44 -14.99
N GLN A 76 -27.26 -14.85 -13.79
CA GLN A 76 -26.69 -13.52 -13.59
C GLN A 76 -25.21 -13.45 -14.02
N LEU A 77 -24.39 -14.42 -13.57
CA LEU A 77 -22.97 -14.50 -13.93
C LEU A 77 -22.77 -14.62 -15.44
N THR A 78 -23.49 -15.52 -16.10
CA THR A 78 -23.41 -15.73 -17.55
C THR A 78 -23.88 -14.50 -18.33
N THR A 79 -24.97 -13.87 -17.90
CA THR A 79 -25.51 -12.67 -18.56
C THR A 79 -24.51 -11.52 -18.48
N LEU A 80 -24.00 -11.21 -17.29
CA LEU A 80 -23.02 -10.13 -17.14
C LEU A 80 -21.74 -10.44 -17.91
N LEU A 81 -21.24 -11.68 -17.90
CA LEU A 81 -20.00 -12.01 -18.61
C LEU A 81 -20.10 -11.77 -20.12
N SER A 82 -21.29 -11.92 -20.69
CA SER A 82 -21.53 -11.77 -22.13
C SER A 82 -21.51 -10.32 -22.63
N ASP A 83 -21.73 -9.34 -21.75
CA ASP A 83 -21.88 -7.92 -22.12
C ASP A 83 -20.93 -7.00 -21.33
N LEU A 84 -20.73 -7.26 -20.04
CA LEU A 84 -20.06 -6.38 -19.08
C LEU A 84 -18.96 -7.11 -18.30
N PRO A 85 -17.91 -7.66 -18.95
CA PRO A 85 -16.85 -8.39 -18.27
C PRO A 85 -16.11 -7.51 -17.24
N PRO A 86 -15.82 -8.04 -16.03
CA PRO A 86 -15.26 -7.24 -14.94
C PRO A 86 -13.76 -7.03 -15.09
N GLN A 87 -13.26 -5.96 -14.49
CA GLN A 87 -11.83 -5.73 -14.22
C GLN A 87 -11.45 -6.08 -12.78
N ALA A 88 -12.42 -6.11 -11.86
CA ALA A 88 -12.29 -6.72 -10.53
C ALA A 88 -13.63 -7.32 -10.08
N ILE A 89 -13.56 -8.33 -9.22
CA ILE A 89 -14.72 -8.99 -8.61
C ILE A 89 -14.59 -8.90 -7.10
N LYS A 90 -15.62 -8.42 -6.42
CA LYS A 90 -15.78 -8.50 -4.97
C LYS A 90 -16.84 -9.54 -4.64
N ILE A 91 -16.56 -10.42 -3.68
CA ILE A 91 -17.48 -11.43 -3.16
C ILE A 91 -17.77 -11.08 -1.71
N GLY A 92 -19.04 -10.96 -1.35
CA GLY A 92 -19.49 -10.73 0.02
C GLY A 92 -20.24 -11.95 0.55
N LEU A 93 -21.41 -11.69 1.16
CA LEU A 93 -22.25 -12.73 1.74
C LEU A 93 -22.60 -13.84 0.72
N LEU A 94 -22.24 -15.07 1.06
CA LEU A 94 -22.69 -16.29 0.40
C LEU A 94 -23.63 -17.05 1.34
N ALA A 95 -24.74 -17.56 0.83
CA ALA A 95 -25.78 -18.11 1.70
C ALA A 95 -25.43 -19.46 2.33
N ASN A 96 -24.67 -20.29 1.61
CA ASN A 96 -24.37 -21.67 1.97
C ASN A 96 -23.17 -22.22 1.18
N GLN A 97 -22.68 -23.40 1.60
CA GLN A 97 -21.54 -24.07 0.98
C GLN A 97 -21.78 -24.42 -0.49
N ASN A 98 -23.02 -24.68 -0.90
CA ASN A 98 -23.34 -25.00 -2.29
C ASN A 98 -23.13 -23.78 -3.22
N GLN A 99 -23.60 -22.59 -2.83
CA GLN A 99 -23.32 -21.36 -3.58
C GLN A 99 -21.81 -21.08 -3.63
N LEU A 100 -21.09 -21.29 -2.53
CA LEU A 100 -19.64 -21.12 -2.48
C LEU A 100 -18.94 -22.04 -3.46
N ALA A 101 -19.25 -23.34 -3.45
CA ALA A 101 -18.65 -24.32 -4.36
C ALA A 101 -18.94 -23.98 -5.83
N LEU A 102 -20.19 -23.67 -6.17
CA LEU A 102 -20.57 -23.27 -7.52
C LEU A 102 -19.81 -22.01 -8.00
N LEU A 103 -19.66 -21.02 -7.11
CA LEU A 103 -18.94 -19.80 -7.44
C LEU A 103 -17.43 -20.05 -7.59
N ALA A 104 -16.84 -20.89 -6.74
CA ALA A 104 -15.44 -21.27 -6.85
C ALA A 104 -15.16 -21.97 -8.19
N ASP A 105 -16.00 -22.92 -8.59
CA ASP A 105 -15.89 -23.60 -9.89
C ASP A 105 -16.04 -22.62 -11.06
N TRP A 106 -16.99 -21.70 -10.98
CA TRP A 106 -17.15 -20.65 -12.00
C TRP A 106 -15.93 -19.74 -12.08
N ILE A 107 -15.37 -19.31 -10.94
CA ILE A 107 -14.17 -18.46 -10.91
C ILE A 107 -12.96 -19.21 -11.47
N ALA A 108 -12.80 -20.49 -11.18
CA ALA A 108 -11.74 -21.30 -11.76
C ALA A 108 -11.82 -21.31 -13.29
N GLY A 109 -13.01 -21.52 -13.85
CA GLY A 109 -13.23 -21.42 -15.31
C GLY A 109 -13.01 -20.01 -15.87
N PHE A 110 -13.48 -18.98 -15.16
CA PHE A 110 -13.31 -17.58 -15.54
C PHE A 110 -11.82 -17.18 -15.60
N LYS A 111 -11.02 -17.60 -14.62
CA LYS A 111 -9.59 -17.28 -14.52
C LYS A 111 -8.73 -17.85 -15.65
N ILE A 112 -9.19 -18.91 -16.33
CA ILE A 112 -8.52 -19.45 -17.54
C ILE A 112 -8.48 -18.37 -18.63
N HIS A 113 -9.55 -17.59 -18.78
CA HIS A 113 -9.67 -16.54 -19.79
C HIS A 113 -9.26 -15.16 -19.26
N TYR A 114 -9.42 -14.92 -17.97
CA TYR A 114 -9.18 -13.62 -17.32
C TYR A 114 -8.23 -13.74 -16.11
N PRO A 115 -6.97 -14.20 -16.29
CA PRO A 115 -6.04 -14.45 -15.18
C PRO A 115 -5.61 -13.18 -14.43
N SER A 116 -5.76 -12.00 -15.05
CA SER A 116 -5.39 -10.73 -14.44
C SER A 116 -6.47 -10.13 -13.53
N VAL A 117 -7.74 -10.52 -13.69
CA VAL A 117 -8.85 -9.93 -12.92
C VAL A 117 -8.73 -10.32 -11.45
N ALA A 118 -8.65 -9.33 -10.56
CA ALA A 118 -8.56 -9.56 -9.13
C ALA A 118 -9.91 -10.04 -8.55
N VAL A 119 -9.85 -10.96 -7.59
CA VAL A 119 -11.02 -11.44 -6.83
C VAL A 119 -10.78 -11.20 -5.35
N ILE A 120 -11.66 -10.42 -4.72
CA ILE A 120 -11.60 -10.00 -3.32
C ILE A 120 -12.74 -10.66 -2.58
N VAL A 121 -12.46 -11.35 -1.47
CA VAL A 121 -13.46 -12.03 -0.65
C VAL A 121 -13.59 -11.34 0.70
N ASP A 122 -14.79 -10.85 1.01
CA ASP A 122 -15.19 -10.44 2.35
C ASP A 122 -16.01 -11.60 2.97
N PRO A 123 -15.43 -12.37 3.91
CA PRO A 123 -16.04 -13.61 4.41
C PRO A 123 -17.14 -13.31 5.44
N VAL A 124 -18.18 -12.58 5.02
CA VAL A 124 -19.26 -12.08 5.88
C VAL A 124 -20.00 -13.25 6.54
N MET A 125 -19.97 -13.31 7.88
CA MET A 125 -20.69 -14.34 8.65
C MET A 125 -21.87 -13.79 9.47
N VAL A 126 -21.84 -12.52 9.87
CA VAL A 126 -22.81 -11.90 10.79
C VAL A 126 -23.16 -10.49 10.30
N ALA A 127 -24.42 -10.08 10.47
CA ALA A 127 -24.85 -8.72 10.15
C ALA A 127 -24.30 -7.70 11.16
N SER A 128 -24.21 -6.41 10.79
CA SER A 128 -23.76 -5.37 11.73
C SER A 128 -24.68 -5.19 12.94
N CYS A 129 -25.94 -5.62 12.87
CA CYS A 129 -26.88 -5.65 14.00
C CYS A 129 -26.69 -6.87 14.92
N GLY A 130 -25.75 -7.77 14.61
CA GLY A 130 -25.46 -8.98 15.38
C GLY A 130 -26.24 -10.23 14.93
N ASP A 131 -27.22 -10.08 14.04
CA ASP A 131 -28.02 -11.22 13.55
C ASP A 131 -27.21 -12.15 12.64
N THR A 132 -27.45 -13.46 12.78
CA THR A 132 -26.91 -14.47 11.86
C THR A 132 -27.50 -14.31 10.47
N LEU A 133 -26.64 -14.41 9.45
CA LEU A 133 -27.01 -14.37 8.03
C LEU A 133 -27.11 -15.78 7.43
N ALA A 134 -26.97 -16.83 8.26
CA ALA A 134 -27.14 -18.21 7.83
C ALA A 134 -28.61 -18.54 7.57
N VAL A 135 -28.88 -19.24 6.46
CA VAL A 135 -30.23 -19.66 6.05
C VAL A 135 -30.82 -20.68 7.04
N ASP A 136 -29.98 -21.54 7.63
CA ASP A 136 -30.39 -22.51 8.64
C ASP A 136 -29.84 -22.12 10.02
N LYS A 137 -30.68 -21.44 10.81
CA LYS A 137 -30.37 -21.05 12.19
C LYS A 137 -30.13 -22.24 13.13
N ASN A 138 -30.50 -23.46 12.72
CA ASN A 138 -30.43 -24.67 13.53
C ASN A 138 -29.34 -25.67 13.08
N SER A 139 -28.62 -25.40 11.98
CA SER A 139 -27.53 -26.28 11.52
C SER A 139 -26.25 -26.10 12.34
N ALA A 140 -25.65 -27.21 12.78
CA ALA A 140 -24.41 -27.21 13.58
C ALA A 140 -23.15 -26.78 12.81
N GLN A 141 -23.26 -26.55 11.49
CA GLN A 141 -22.14 -26.16 10.63
C GLN A 141 -22.25 -24.68 10.28
N THR A 142 -21.91 -23.83 11.24
CA THR A 142 -22.12 -22.37 11.18
C THR A 142 -21.08 -21.59 10.37
N THR A 143 -20.00 -22.23 9.92
CA THR A 143 -18.88 -21.56 9.22
C THR A 143 -18.70 -22.16 7.82
N LEU A 144 -18.70 -21.31 6.78
CA LEU A 144 -18.42 -21.71 5.41
C LEU A 144 -16.93 -22.09 5.25
N ASP A 145 -16.66 -23.15 4.48
CA ASP A 145 -15.31 -23.53 4.10
C ASP A 145 -14.92 -22.84 2.78
N PHE A 146 -13.96 -21.92 2.87
CA PHE A 146 -13.44 -21.14 1.74
C PHE A 146 -12.29 -21.84 0.99
N LYS A 147 -11.87 -23.04 1.38
CA LYS A 147 -10.84 -23.82 0.66
C LYS A 147 -11.11 -24.02 -0.84
N PRO A 148 -12.35 -24.10 -1.34
CA PRO A 148 -12.60 -24.14 -2.78
C PRO A 148 -12.03 -22.94 -3.55
N PHE A 149 -11.81 -21.80 -2.89
CA PHE A 149 -11.17 -20.62 -3.49
C PHE A 149 -9.64 -20.63 -3.47
N LYS A 150 -9.00 -21.70 -2.98
CA LYS A 150 -7.54 -21.76 -2.86
C LYS A 150 -6.85 -21.48 -4.20
N GLY A 151 -5.98 -20.48 -4.22
CA GLY A 151 -5.25 -20.03 -5.43
C GLY A 151 -6.11 -19.30 -6.48
N LEU A 152 -7.39 -19.05 -6.21
CA LEU A 152 -8.31 -18.36 -7.12
C LEU A 152 -8.51 -16.87 -6.77
N ILE A 153 -8.22 -16.49 -5.53
CA ILE A 153 -8.50 -15.16 -5.00
C ILE A 153 -7.22 -14.36 -4.73
N GLU A 154 -7.30 -13.04 -4.89
CA GLU A 154 -6.18 -12.13 -4.65
C GLU A 154 -6.08 -11.76 -3.16
N LEU A 155 -7.24 -11.53 -2.52
CA LEU A 155 -7.34 -11.06 -1.15
C LEU A 155 -8.57 -11.65 -0.44
N ILE A 156 -8.41 -12.02 0.83
CA ILE A 156 -9.52 -12.21 1.78
C ILE A 156 -9.42 -11.21 2.94
N THR A 157 -10.56 -10.65 3.38
CA THR A 157 -10.62 -9.53 4.35
C THR A 157 -11.34 -9.87 5.66
N PRO A 158 -10.94 -10.88 6.45
CA PRO A 158 -11.66 -11.26 7.66
C PRO A 158 -11.50 -10.21 8.78
N ASN A 159 -12.54 -9.97 9.58
CA ASN A 159 -12.39 -9.32 10.89
C ASN A 159 -11.87 -10.30 11.95
N VAL A 160 -11.64 -9.85 13.17
CA VAL A 160 -11.14 -10.68 14.29
C VAL A 160 -11.98 -11.94 14.51
N LEU A 161 -13.31 -11.82 14.54
CA LEU A 161 -14.21 -12.96 14.79
C LEU A 161 -14.21 -13.94 13.61
N GLU A 162 -14.25 -13.42 12.39
CA GLU A 162 -14.18 -14.19 11.15
C GLU A 162 -12.83 -14.92 11.05
N LEU A 163 -11.73 -14.24 11.37
CA LEU A 163 -10.39 -14.82 11.33
C LEU A 163 -10.27 -16.00 12.30
N GLY A 164 -10.65 -15.83 13.57
CA GLY A 164 -10.61 -16.90 14.56
C GLY A 164 -11.47 -18.10 14.16
N ARG A 165 -12.63 -17.87 13.52
CA ARG A 165 -13.49 -18.94 12.98
C ARG A 165 -12.89 -19.65 11.78
N LEU A 166 -12.31 -18.91 10.83
CA LEU A 166 -11.71 -19.46 9.61
C LEU A 166 -10.44 -20.27 9.91
N THR A 167 -9.68 -19.88 10.93
CA THR A 167 -8.41 -20.54 11.29
C THR A 167 -8.55 -21.49 12.48
N HIS A 168 -9.72 -21.56 13.12
CA HIS A 168 -9.95 -22.28 14.37
C HIS A 168 -8.88 -21.96 15.44
N SER A 169 -8.47 -20.69 15.52
CA SER A 169 -7.39 -20.23 16.39
C SER A 169 -7.90 -19.18 17.38
N ASP A 170 -7.28 -19.12 18.56
CA ASP A 170 -7.38 -17.94 19.41
C ASP A 170 -6.64 -16.78 18.72
N VAL A 171 -7.26 -15.61 18.69
CA VAL A 171 -6.76 -14.37 18.06
C VAL A 171 -6.84 -13.18 19.02
N SER A 172 -6.88 -13.45 20.33
CA SER A 172 -7.04 -12.44 21.37
C SER A 172 -5.85 -11.47 21.47
N THR A 173 -4.63 -11.93 21.17
CA THR A 173 -3.43 -11.07 21.13
C THR A 173 -3.03 -10.71 19.71
N LYS A 174 -2.31 -9.58 19.55
CA LYS A 174 -1.73 -9.17 18.25
C LYS A 174 -0.86 -10.23 17.59
N ALA A 175 -0.05 -10.94 18.38
CA ALA A 175 0.82 -11.99 17.87
C ALA A 175 0.01 -13.17 17.32
N GLN A 176 -0.99 -13.62 18.08
CA GLN A 176 -1.90 -14.67 17.63
C GLN A 176 -2.73 -14.26 16.41
N PHE A 177 -3.20 -13.01 16.38
CA PHE A 177 -3.93 -12.43 15.25
C PHE A 177 -3.07 -12.42 13.97
N ALA A 178 -1.83 -11.96 14.06
CA ALA A 178 -0.89 -11.98 12.94
C ALA A 178 -0.56 -13.42 12.48
N ALA A 179 -0.32 -14.34 13.42
CA ALA A 179 -0.06 -15.74 13.12
C ALA A 179 -1.24 -16.42 12.42
N ALA A 180 -2.48 -16.15 12.86
CA ALA A 180 -3.69 -16.66 12.23
C ALA A 180 -3.85 -16.11 10.81
N ALA A 181 -3.59 -14.80 10.59
CA ALA A 181 -3.62 -14.21 9.26
C ALA A 181 -2.60 -14.85 8.30
N LEU A 182 -1.40 -15.14 8.79
CA LEU A 182 -0.36 -15.85 8.02
C LEU A 182 -0.78 -17.27 7.68
N ALA A 183 -1.30 -18.02 8.65
CA ALA A 183 -1.80 -19.38 8.44
C ALA A 183 -2.94 -19.41 7.41
N LEU A 184 -3.86 -18.44 7.46
CA LEU A 184 -4.94 -18.31 6.48
C LEU A 184 -4.39 -18.02 5.07
N SER A 185 -3.43 -17.10 4.96
CA SER A 185 -2.76 -16.77 3.70
C SER A 185 -2.11 -18.00 3.05
N GLN A 186 -1.42 -18.83 3.84
CA GLN A 186 -0.82 -20.08 3.39
C GLN A 186 -1.85 -21.14 2.99
N SER A 187 -2.92 -21.29 3.77
CA SER A 187 -3.99 -22.27 3.53
C SER A 187 -4.72 -22.01 2.21
N LEU A 188 -5.08 -20.75 1.97
CA LEU A 188 -5.84 -20.31 0.79
C LEU A 188 -4.97 -19.86 -0.39
N ASP A 189 -3.65 -19.79 -0.21
CA ASP A 189 -2.69 -19.33 -1.24
C ASP A 189 -3.08 -17.96 -1.80
N CYS A 190 -3.34 -16.99 -0.90
CA CYS A 190 -3.72 -15.62 -1.26
C CYS A 190 -3.20 -14.59 -0.24
N SER A 191 -3.35 -13.30 -0.53
CA SER A 191 -3.09 -12.24 0.45
C SER A 191 -4.23 -12.16 1.48
N VAL A 192 -3.95 -11.68 2.68
CA VAL A 192 -4.93 -11.52 3.77
C VAL A 192 -4.86 -10.11 4.33
N LEU A 193 -6.00 -9.44 4.45
CA LEU A 193 -6.15 -8.22 5.26
C LEU A 193 -7.00 -8.55 6.47
N ALA A 194 -6.35 -8.88 7.58
CA ALA A 194 -7.04 -9.15 8.83
C ALA A 194 -7.38 -7.83 9.52
N LYS A 195 -8.68 -7.59 9.75
CA LYS A 195 -9.20 -6.33 10.28
C LYS A 195 -9.30 -6.39 11.80
N GLY A 196 -8.53 -5.57 12.51
CA GLY A 196 -8.53 -5.45 13.97
C GLY A 196 -9.28 -4.21 14.48
N GLY A 197 -9.84 -3.41 13.57
CA GLY A 197 -10.65 -2.24 13.89
C GLY A 197 -11.84 -2.51 14.83
N ASP A 198 -12.36 -3.74 14.91
CA ASP A 198 -13.51 -4.10 15.76
C ASP A 198 -13.12 -4.71 17.12
N VAL A 199 -11.83 -4.60 17.52
CA VAL A 199 -11.36 -5.07 18.83
C VAL A 199 -11.95 -4.20 19.95
N SER A 200 -13.17 -4.52 20.36
CA SER A 200 -13.73 -4.21 21.67
C SER A 200 -13.82 -5.51 22.45
N PHE A 201 -12.67 -6.04 22.90
CA PHE A 201 -12.67 -7.14 23.88
C PHE A 201 -13.21 -6.58 25.21
N GLY A 202 -14.52 -6.68 25.40
CA GLY A 202 -15.18 -6.50 26.70
C GLY A 202 -15.71 -5.10 27.01
N CYS A 203 -16.80 -4.68 26.37
CA CYS A 203 -17.72 -3.72 27.00
C CYS A 203 -19.13 -3.68 26.36
N THR A 204 -19.83 -4.80 26.21
CA THR A 204 -21.28 -4.73 25.86
C THR A 204 -22.18 -5.87 26.36
N ASP A 205 -21.73 -6.81 27.20
CA ASP A 205 -22.62 -7.86 27.74
C ASP A 205 -22.85 -7.79 29.27
N ILE A 206 -22.79 -6.61 29.88
CA ILE A 206 -23.33 -6.40 31.24
C ILE A 206 -23.98 -5.01 31.33
N LEU A 207 -25.19 -4.90 30.79
CA LEU A 207 -26.19 -3.97 31.32
C LEU A 207 -27.35 -4.83 31.81
N ASP A 208 -27.14 -5.51 32.94
CA ASP A 208 -28.14 -5.66 33.98
C ASP A 208 -27.48 -6.24 35.25
N ASP A 209 -27.99 -5.79 36.39
CA ASP A 209 -27.67 -6.16 37.76
C ASP A 209 -26.38 -5.64 38.41
N THR A 210 -26.60 -4.62 39.22
CA THR A 210 -25.81 -4.22 40.40
C THR A 210 -25.33 -5.44 41.18
N HIS A 211 -24.04 -5.82 41.11
CA HIS A 211 -23.22 -6.47 42.15
C HIS A 211 -21.81 -6.92 41.66
N ALA A 212 -21.09 -6.13 40.86
CA ALA A 212 -19.75 -6.53 40.36
C ALA A 212 -18.69 -5.42 40.38
N GLN A 213 -18.65 -4.58 41.43
CA GLN A 213 -17.65 -3.51 41.54
C GLN A 213 -16.24 -3.99 41.96
N THR A 214 -16.04 -5.28 42.27
CA THR A 214 -14.77 -5.80 42.82
C THR A 214 -13.97 -6.70 41.89
N HIS A 215 -14.52 -7.15 40.74
CA HIS A 215 -13.77 -7.91 39.72
C HIS A 215 -13.35 -7.09 38.49
N ALA A 216 -13.95 -5.91 38.26
CA ALA A 216 -13.60 -5.03 37.13
C ALA A 216 -12.19 -4.42 37.22
N ASN A 217 -11.62 -4.33 38.43
CA ASN A 217 -10.29 -3.73 38.63
C ASN A 217 -9.11 -4.70 38.45
N ALA A 218 -9.34 -6.02 38.45
CA ALA A 218 -8.28 -7.01 38.25
C ALA A 218 -8.05 -7.35 36.76
N LEU A 219 -9.09 -7.27 35.92
CA LEU A 219 -8.98 -7.42 34.47
C LEU A 219 -8.36 -6.18 33.82
N ASN A 220 -8.62 -4.99 34.36
CA ASN A 220 -8.09 -3.73 33.83
C ASN A 220 -6.56 -3.56 34.01
N THR A 221 -5.96 -4.27 34.97
CA THR A 221 -4.50 -4.30 35.18
C THR A 221 -3.80 -5.36 34.33
N ALA A 222 -4.49 -6.44 33.93
CA ALA A 222 -3.93 -7.47 33.03
C ALA A 222 -3.96 -7.04 31.56
N HIS A 223 -4.95 -6.24 31.12
CA HIS A 223 -5.05 -5.75 29.74
C HIS A 223 -4.05 -4.65 29.37
N LYS A 224 -3.42 -4.00 30.36
CA LYS A 224 -2.40 -2.97 30.10
C LYS A 224 -1.06 -3.52 29.60
N ASN A 225 -0.83 -4.84 29.69
CA ASN A 225 0.46 -5.42 29.36
C ASN A 225 0.48 -6.30 28.10
N ASN A 226 -0.65 -6.57 27.40
CA ASN A 226 -0.66 -7.53 26.27
C ASN A 226 -1.64 -7.19 25.12
N GLY A 227 -1.26 -6.27 24.22
CA GLY A 227 -1.43 -6.56 22.79
C GLY A 227 -2.14 -5.53 21.89
N TRP A 228 -3.14 -4.78 22.33
CA TRP A 228 -3.89 -3.88 21.43
C TRP A 228 -3.96 -2.45 21.96
N ASP A 229 -3.77 -1.47 21.08
CA ASP A 229 -3.96 -0.06 21.40
C ASP A 229 -5.43 0.32 21.16
N LEU A 230 -6.15 0.69 22.23
CA LEU A 230 -7.57 1.03 22.18
C LEU A 230 -7.82 2.35 21.43
N GLU A 231 -6.83 3.21 21.30
CA GLU A 231 -6.93 4.48 20.55
C GLU A 231 -6.72 4.28 19.04
N LEU A 232 -6.20 3.11 18.64
CA LEU A 232 -5.90 2.79 17.25
C LEU A 232 -6.88 1.75 16.67
N ALA A 233 -7.13 1.89 15.38
CA ALA A 233 -7.75 0.88 14.55
C ALA A 233 -6.66 0.25 13.66
N GLU A 234 -6.22 -0.94 14.07
CA GLU A 234 -5.06 -1.60 13.49
C GLU A 234 -5.47 -2.82 12.67
N ASP A 235 -5.02 -2.89 11.43
CA ASP A 235 -5.22 -4.02 10.55
C ASP A 235 -3.88 -4.64 10.17
N TYR A 236 -3.87 -5.93 9.85
CA TYR A 236 -2.66 -6.66 9.48
C TYR A 236 -2.77 -7.16 8.03
N LEU A 237 -1.90 -6.64 7.17
CA LEU A 237 -1.82 -7.01 5.76
C LEU A 237 -0.70 -8.02 5.55
N VAL A 238 -1.07 -9.21 5.11
CA VAL A 238 -0.17 -10.25 4.61
C VAL A 238 -0.20 -10.22 3.08
N CYS A 239 0.90 -9.81 2.46
CA CYS A 239 1.05 -9.82 1.00
C CYS A 239 1.62 -11.16 0.53
N ARG A 240 1.07 -11.70 -0.56
CA ARG A 240 1.55 -12.92 -1.20
C ARG A 240 1.63 -12.72 -2.70
N GLN A 241 2.86 -12.63 -3.22
CA GLN A 241 3.17 -12.46 -4.64
C GLN A 241 2.40 -11.30 -5.30
N VAL A 242 2.32 -10.15 -4.63
CA VAL A 242 1.59 -9.00 -5.16
C VAL A 242 2.23 -8.53 -6.46
N ARG A 243 1.48 -8.65 -7.56
CA ARG A 243 1.94 -8.30 -8.90
C ARG A 243 2.25 -6.81 -9.00
N ALA A 244 3.28 -6.48 -9.78
CA ALA A 244 3.73 -5.09 -10.02
C ALA A 244 4.17 -4.31 -8.77
N SER A 245 4.34 -4.98 -7.63
CA SER A 245 4.97 -4.44 -6.43
C SER A 245 6.49 -4.58 -6.49
N SER A 246 7.23 -3.80 -5.70
CA SER A 246 8.67 -4.02 -5.50
C SER A 246 8.94 -5.39 -4.84
N GLU A 247 10.14 -5.94 -5.06
CA GLU A 247 10.57 -7.22 -4.47
C GLU A 247 10.52 -7.20 -2.94
N LEU A 248 10.77 -6.03 -2.34
CA LEU A 248 10.70 -5.79 -0.90
C LEU A 248 9.28 -5.95 -0.35
N HIS A 249 8.27 -5.53 -1.11
CA HIS A 249 6.90 -5.41 -0.61
C HIS A 249 5.96 -6.50 -1.13
N GLN A 250 6.32 -7.21 -2.20
CA GLN A 250 5.43 -8.18 -2.85
C GLN A 250 5.05 -9.39 -1.97
N ASN A 251 5.88 -9.71 -0.96
CA ASN A 251 5.65 -10.77 0.04
C ASN A 251 5.75 -10.24 1.49
N GLY A 252 5.52 -8.93 1.68
CA GLY A 252 5.70 -8.28 2.98
C GLY A 252 4.50 -8.44 3.93
N TYR A 253 4.76 -8.14 5.21
CA TYR A 253 3.75 -8.12 6.26
C TYR A 253 3.72 -6.74 6.93
N PHE A 254 2.55 -6.13 7.00
CA PHE A 254 2.42 -4.73 7.38
C PHE A 254 1.30 -4.51 8.38
N TRP A 255 1.60 -3.80 9.46
CA TRP A 255 0.57 -3.24 10.32
C TRP A 255 0.13 -1.90 9.77
N LEU A 256 -1.19 -1.73 9.63
CA LEU A 256 -1.83 -0.50 9.16
C LEU A 256 -2.57 0.12 10.33
N ALA A 257 -2.00 1.16 10.94
CA ALA A 257 -2.55 1.81 12.12
C ALA A 257 -3.12 3.19 11.78
N SER A 258 -4.40 3.39 12.10
CA SER A 258 -5.07 4.70 12.01
C SER A 258 -5.71 5.05 13.35
N GLN A 259 -5.96 6.33 13.60
CA GLN A 259 -6.75 6.72 14.77
C GLN A 259 -8.14 6.07 14.72
N ARG A 260 -8.58 5.53 15.84
CA ARG A 260 -9.91 4.94 15.97
C ARG A 260 -10.96 6.06 15.93
N VAL A 261 -11.90 5.94 15.00
CA VAL A 261 -13.06 6.84 14.93
C VAL A 261 -14.12 6.33 15.89
N ASN A 262 -14.41 7.10 16.95
CA ASN A 262 -15.46 6.76 17.90
C ASN A 262 -16.84 7.09 17.34
N THR A 263 -17.44 6.13 16.64
CA THR A 263 -18.80 6.24 16.12
C THR A 263 -19.50 4.88 16.18
N ARG A 264 -20.80 4.90 16.50
CA ARG A 264 -21.68 3.73 16.37
C ARG A 264 -22.22 3.56 14.94
N HIS A 265 -21.92 4.50 14.04
CA HIS A 265 -22.41 4.52 12.67
C HIS A 265 -21.39 3.90 11.72
N ASN A 266 -21.23 2.59 11.86
CA ASN A 266 -20.23 1.77 11.17
C ASN A 266 -20.87 0.69 10.28
N HIS A 267 -22.19 0.74 10.07
CA HIS A 267 -22.88 -0.29 9.31
C HIS A 267 -22.33 -0.36 7.88
N GLY A 268 -21.97 -1.57 7.46
CA GLY A 268 -21.38 -1.84 6.15
C GLY A 268 -19.94 -1.37 5.97
N SER A 269 -19.20 -1.03 7.04
CA SER A 269 -17.78 -0.68 6.95
C SER A 269 -16.93 -1.77 6.29
N GLY A 270 -17.16 -3.04 6.62
CA GLY A 270 -16.48 -4.19 6.01
C GLY A 270 -16.79 -4.38 4.53
N CYS A 271 -18.07 -4.32 4.15
CA CYS A 271 -18.50 -4.40 2.75
C CYS A 271 -17.94 -3.22 1.94
N THR A 272 -17.93 -2.03 2.54
CA THR A 272 -17.37 -0.84 1.92
C THR A 272 -15.86 -0.97 1.73
N LEU A 273 -15.12 -1.48 2.71
CA LEU A 273 -13.67 -1.69 2.61
C LEU A 273 -13.31 -2.59 1.43
N SER A 274 -13.91 -3.80 1.38
CA SER A 274 -13.63 -4.77 0.32
C SER A 274 -14.05 -4.29 -1.07
N SER A 275 -15.16 -3.56 -1.17
CA SER A 275 -15.61 -2.92 -2.42
C SER A 275 -14.70 -1.78 -2.87
N ALA A 276 -14.18 -0.98 -1.94
CA ALA A 276 -13.20 0.06 -2.25
C ALA A 276 -11.89 -0.56 -2.75
N ILE A 277 -11.42 -1.64 -2.15
CA ILE A 277 -10.24 -2.38 -2.63
C ILE A 277 -10.46 -2.86 -4.07
N ALA A 278 -11.61 -3.49 -4.36
CA ALA A 278 -11.93 -3.96 -5.70
C ALA A 278 -11.99 -2.80 -6.73
N ALA A 279 -12.59 -1.67 -6.36
CA ALA A 279 -12.67 -0.49 -7.22
C ALA A 279 -11.30 0.12 -7.53
N VAL A 280 -10.40 0.18 -6.55
CA VAL A 280 -9.04 0.71 -6.75
C VAL A 280 -8.19 -0.26 -7.58
N LEU A 281 -8.30 -1.57 -7.34
CA LEU A 281 -7.64 -2.59 -8.18
C LEU A 281 -8.11 -2.55 -9.63
N ALA A 282 -9.41 -2.36 -9.88
CA ALA A 282 -9.95 -2.26 -11.24
C ALA A 282 -9.39 -1.06 -12.03
N GLN A 283 -8.90 -0.03 -11.34
CA GLN A 283 -8.24 1.13 -11.94
C GLN A 283 -6.73 0.93 -12.13
N GLY A 284 -6.22 -0.29 -11.92
CA GLY A 284 -4.84 -0.67 -12.19
C GLY A 284 -3.84 -0.31 -11.09
N PHE A 285 -4.31 -0.01 -9.87
CA PHE A 285 -3.45 0.09 -8.70
C PHE A 285 -3.05 -1.30 -8.19
N ILE A 286 -1.93 -1.39 -7.47
CA ILE A 286 -1.48 -2.64 -6.83
C ILE A 286 -2.27 -2.91 -5.54
N LEU A 287 -2.18 -4.13 -5.00
CA LEU A 287 -2.93 -4.52 -3.81
C LEU A 287 -2.65 -3.63 -2.61
N GLN A 288 -1.38 -3.31 -2.33
CA GLN A 288 -1.04 -2.50 -1.17
C GLN A 288 -1.64 -1.08 -1.28
N ASP A 289 -1.61 -0.49 -2.48
CA ASP A 289 -2.25 0.79 -2.77
C ASP A 289 -3.76 0.74 -2.56
N ALA A 290 -4.40 -0.31 -3.09
CA ALA A 290 -5.83 -0.50 -2.94
C ALA A 290 -6.25 -0.63 -1.47
N VAL A 291 -5.47 -1.35 -0.66
CA VAL A 291 -5.71 -1.50 0.78
C VAL A 291 -5.58 -0.17 1.52
N VAL A 292 -4.49 0.58 1.32
CA VAL A 292 -4.28 1.85 2.05
C VAL A 292 -5.28 2.94 1.64
N VAL A 293 -5.64 3.01 0.34
CA VAL A 293 -6.68 3.93 -0.15
C VAL A 293 -8.05 3.53 0.40
N ALA A 294 -8.40 2.23 0.39
CA ALA A 294 -9.69 1.77 0.90
C ALA A 294 -9.83 1.98 2.41
N LYS A 295 -8.77 1.78 3.19
CA LYS A 295 -8.77 2.08 4.63
C LYS A 295 -8.94 3.57 4.89
N ALA A 296 -8.29 4.44 4.11
CA ALA A 296 -8.48 5.88 4.20
C ALA A 296 -9.91 6.31 3.84
N TYR A 297 -10.49 5.71 2.80
CA TYR A 297 -11.88 5.91 2.40
C TYR A 297 -12.85 5.55 3.53
N VAL A 298 -12.67 4.39 4.16
CA VAL A 298 -13.49 3.97 5.31
C VAL A 298 -13.30 4.90 6.50
N SER A 299 -12.07 5.30 6.82
CA SER A 299 -11.77 6.25 7.91
C SER A 299 -12.49 7.60 7.72
N GLN A 300 -12.46 8.12 6.49
CA GLN A 300 -13.18 9.34 6.12
C GLN A 300 -14.70 9.16 6.25
N GLY A 301 -15.23 8.04 5.74
CA GLY A 301 -16.64 7.69 5.85
C GLY A 301 -17.13 7.52 7.29
N LEU A 302 -16.33 6.93 8.18
CA LEU A 302 -16.67 6.77 9.60
C LEU A 302 -16.71 8.14 10.29
N SER A 303 -15.76 9.01 9.95
CA SER A 303 -15.68 10.36 10.52
C SER A 303 -16.84 11.26 10.09
N ALA A 304 -17.41 11.00 8.92
CA ALA A 304 -18.54 11.74 8.37
C ALA A 304 -19.90 11.03 8.56
N ALA A 305 -19.92 9.85 9.19
CA ALA A 305 -21.12 9.04 9.33
C ALA A 305 -22.18 9.73 10.19
N ILE A 306 -23.43 9.70 9.72
CA ILE A 306 -24.59 10.25 10.42
C ILE A 306 -25.57 9.14 10.77
N GLY A 307 -26.27 9.30 11.89
CA GLY A 307 -27.27 8.34 12.34
C GLY A 307 -28.52 8.34 11.47
N LEU A 308 -28.64 7.33 10.61
CA LEU A 308 -29.88 7.00 9.91
C LEU A 308 -30.50 5.74 10.52
N GLY A 309 -31.80 5.78 10.80
CA GLY A 309 -32.49 4.71 11.50
C GLY A 309 -32.25 4.70 13.02
N GLN A 310 -32.69 3.63 13.68
CA GLN A 310 -32.62 3.51 15.16
C GLN A 310 -31.39 2.74 15.66
N GLY A 311 -30.71 2.00 14.77
CA GLY A 311 -29.49 1.24 15.09
C GLY A 311 -28.22 1.88 14.51
N PRO A 312 -27.16 1.08 14.28
CA PRO A 312 -25.98 1.52 13.56
C PRO A 312 -26.33 2.03 12.15
N GLY A 313 -26.25 3.36 11.97
CA GLY A 313 -26.35 4.01 10.67
C GLY A 313 -25.23 3.62 9.69
N PRO A 314 -25.45 3.79 8.38
CA PRO A 314 -24.51 3.43 7.34
C PRO A 314 -23.29 4.35 7.31
N LEU A 315 -22.17 3.80 6.83
CA LEU A 315 -20.96 4.58 6.56
C LEU A 315 -21.22 5.69 5.53
N ALA A 316 -20.74 6.91 5.80
CA ALA A 316 -20.89 8.03 4.87
C ALA A 316 -20.13 7.82 3.55
N ARG A 317 -20.60 8.53 2.52
CA ARG A 317 -20.10 8.52 1.14
C ARG A 317 -19.22 9.75 0.91
N THR A 318 -17.94 9.55 0.59
CA THR A 318 -16.96 10.66 0.65
C THR A 318 -16.07 10.82 -0.59
N GLY A 319 -16.17 9.94 -1.58
CA GLY A 319 -15.30 9.92 -2.76
C GLY A 319 -13.83 9.58 -2.46
N TRP A 320 -12.94 9.76 -3.44
CA TRP A 320 -11.51 9.43 -3.29
C TRP A 320 -10.85 10.20 -2.13
N PRO A 321 -10.10 9.54 -1.22
CA PRO A 321 -9.51 10.19 -0.06
C PRO A 321 -8.30 11.05 -0.45
N ASN A 322 -8.40 12.36 -0.21
CA ASN A 322 -7.37 13.37 -0.51
C ASN A 322 -6.76 14.02 0.73
N ASP A 323 -7.18 13.60 1.92
CA ASP A 323 -6.63 14.06 3.20
C ASP A 323 -5.66 13.00 3.75
N VAL A 324 -4.36 13.32 3.75
CA VAL A 324 -3.30 12.39 4.18
C VAL A 324 -3.48 11.93 5.63
N SER A 325 -4.14 12.73 6.48
CA SER A 325 -4.40 12.36 7.88
C SER A 325 -5.38 11.17 8.02
N ARG A 326 -6.12 10.84 6.95
CA ARG A 326 -7.01 9.67 6.91
C ARG A 326 -6.30 8.38 6.57
N TYR A 327 -5.11 8.46 5.98
CA TYR A 327 -4.34 7.28 5.63
C TYR A 327 -3.68 6.69 6.87
N ALA A 328 -3.62 5.36 6.91
CA ALA A 328 -2.97 4.65 8.01
C ALA A 328 -1.45 4.83 7.96
N LYS A 329 -0.84 4.90 9.14
CA LYS A 329 0.59 4.66 9.29
C LYS A 329 0.89 3.21 8.96
N ILE A 330 1.95 3.01 8.19
CA ILE A 330 2.43 1.70 7.75
C ILE A 330 3.64 1.36 8.61
N ASN A 331 3.48 0.37 9.48
CA ASN A 331 4.58 -0.15 10.28
C ASN A 331 5.07 -1.45 9.65
N LEU A 332 6.36 -1.46 9.27
CA LEU A 332 7.03 -2.66 8.81
C LEU A 332 7.11 -3.66 9.98
N CYS A 333 6.77 -4.91 9.72
CA CYS A 333 7.18 -5.98 10.62
C CYS A 333 8.66 -6.23 10.37
N ASP A 334 9.54 -5.42 10.96
CA ASP A 334 10.92 -5.83 11.12
C ASP A 334 10.85 -7.23 11.74
N GLY A 335 11.52 -8.23 11.16
CA GLY A 335 11.47 -9.62 11.60
C GLY A 335 11.80 -9.87 13.09
N ASN A 336 12.00 -8.80 13.86
CA ASN A 336 12.15 -8.75 15.30
C ASN A 336 10.86 -8.52 16.11
N PHE A 337 9.72 -8.15 15.51
CA PHE A 337 8.45 -8.18 16.28
C PHE A 337 7.99 -9.63 16.54
N ILE A 338 8.38 -10.56 15.66
CA ILE A 338 8.12 -12.00 15.84
C ILE A 338 9.11 -12.64 16.82
N SER A 339 10.33 -12.09 17.00
CA SER A 339 11.37 -12.71 17.83
C SER A 339 11.62 -12.05 19.19
N HIS A 340 11.34 -10.75 19.39
CA HIS A 340 11.80 -10.06 20.61
C HIS A 340 10.74 -9.73 21.68
N GLN A 341 9.45 -9.98 21.43
CA GLN A 341 8.41 -9.92 22.48
C GLN A 341 7.66 -11.24 22.72
N LEU A 342 7.84 -12.25 21.86
CA LEU A 342 7.31 -13.61 22.07
C LEU A 342 8.24 -14.50 22.91
N ASN A 343 9.52 -14.12 23.07
CA ASN A 343 10.53 -14.93 23.77
C ASN A 343 10.45 -14.94 25.31
N GLN A 344 9.36 -14.48 25.92
CA GLN A 344 9.12 -14.67 27.37
C GLN A 344 8.02 -15.69 27.68
N HIS A 345 7.29 -16.19 26.69
CA HIS A 345 6.37 -17.30 26.89
C HIS A 345 6.35 -18.21 25.66
N LEU A 346 6.92 -19.41 25.83
CA LEU A 346 6.62 -20.70 25.17
C LEU A 346 7.80 -21.35 24.43
N ASP A 347 8.40 -22.33 25.11
CA ASP A 347 9.07 -23.53 24.57
C ASP A 347 8.13 -24.43 23.72
N VAL A 348 7.08 -23.87 23.11
CA VAL A 348 6.03 -24.64 22.39
C VAL A 348 5.90 -24.22 20.92
N VAL A 349 6.55 -23.12 20.49
CA VAL A 349 6.43 -22.65 19.09
C VAL A 349 7.59 -23.12 18.19
N ASN A 350 8.69 -23.64 18.77
CA ASN A 350 9.81 -24.14 17.98
C ASN A 350 9.47 -25.39 17.14
N ASP A 351 8.48 -26.20 17.54
CA ASP A 351 8.09 -27.41 16.79
C ASP A 351 7.16 -27.12 15.59
N LEU A 352 6.39 -26.03 15.61
CA LEU A 352 5.52 -25.66 14.47
C LEU A 352 6.28 -24.92 13.36
N VAL A 353 7.29 -24.10 13.72
CA VAL A 353 8.10 -23.38 12.73
C VAL A 353 8.98 -24.36 11.93
N ALA A 354 9.47 -25.43 12.57
CA ALA A 354 10.26 -26.46 11.91
C ALA A 354 9.47 -27.33 10.90
N THR A 355 8.14 -27.36 11.00
CA THR A 355 7.27 -28.14 10.10
C THR A 355 6.71 -27.32 8.93
N VAL A 356 6.75 -25.99 9.01
CA VAL A 356 6.19 -25.09 7.97
C VAL A 356 7.27 -24.50 7.05
N PHE A 357 8.51 -24.39 7.52
CA PHE A 357 9.64 -23.87 6.72
C PHE A 357 10.67 -24.97 6.45
N PRO A 358 10.84 -25.45 5.20
CA PRO A 358 12.00 -26.26 4.85
C PRO A 358 13.28 -25.42 5.03
N ALA A 359 14.33 -26.05 5.57
CA ALA A 359 15.63 -25.45 5.94
C ALA A 359 16.35 -24.68 4.82
N THR A 360 15.88 -24.77 3.58
CA THR A 360 16.45 -24.10 2.41
C THR A 360 16.09 -22.61 2.28
N GLU A 361 15.07 -22.11 2.99
CA GLU A 361 14.71 -20.67 2.98
C GLU A 361 15.33 -19.85 4.13
N GLN A 362 15.98 -20.51 5.10
CA GLN A 362 16.65 -19.82 6.21
C GLN A 362 17.98 -19.15 5.80
N ALA A 363 18.50 -19.42 4.59
CA ALA A 363 19.82 -18.98 4.17
C ALA A 363 19.88 -17.63 3.43
N THR A 364 18.76 -16.98 3.12
CA THR A 364 18.75 -15.74 2.29
C THR A 364 18.15 -14.50 2.96
N ALA A 365 17.77 -14.57 4.24
CA ALA A 365 17.22 -13.43 4.99
C ALA A 365 18.07 -13.10 6.23
N GLN A 366 19.35 -12.81 6.04
CA GLN A 366 20.15 -12.10 7.05
C GLN A 366 20.50 -10.71 6.54
N VAL A 367 19.49 -9.83 6.46
CA VAL A 367 19.75 -8.39 6.49
C VAL A 367 19.89 -8.02 7.96
N ARG A 368 21.13 -7.77 8.41
CA ARG A 368 21.40 -7.17 9.72
C ARG A 368 20.85 -5.74 9.70
N ILE A 369 19.62 -5.55 10.15
CA ILE A 369 19.09 -4.21 10.47
C ILE A 369 19.52 -3.89 11.90
N VAL A 370 20.37 -2.88 12.04
CA VAL A 370 20.68 -2.29 13.35
C VAL A 370 19.44 -1.54 13.80
N SER A 371 18.68 -2.14 14.71
CA SER A 371 17.61 -1.48 15.44
C SER A 371 18.22 -0.36 16.29
N THR A 372 18.31 0.85 15.74
CA THR A 372 18.49 2.05 16.56
C THR A 372 17.15 2.39 17.16
N SER A 373 16.98 2.13 18.45
CA SER A 373 15.94 2.76 19.26
C SER A 373 15.93 4.27 18.98
N PRO A 374 14.78 4.96 18.99
CA PRO A 374 14.71 6.41 18.80
C PRO A 374 15.41 7.11 19.98
N GLN A 375 16.73 7.22 19.91
CA GLN A 375 17.53 8.04 20.80
C GLN A 375 17.39 9.48 20.32
N ASN A 376 16.75 10.32 21.15
CA ASN A 376 16.75 11.79 21.12
C ASN A 376 17.33 12.41 19.83
N ILE A 377 16.53 12.40 18.78
CA ILE A 377 16.84 13.08 17.52
C ILE A 377 16.83 14.58 17.81
N LEU A 378 17.94 15.25 17.51
CA LEU A 378 18.06 16.71 17.54
C LEU A 378 16.89 17.33 16.77
N SER A 379 16.34 18.42 17.29
CA SER A 379 15.07 19.07 16.90
C SER A 379 14.97 19.64 15.47
N HIS A 380 15.83 19.24 14.54
CA HIS A 380 15.89 19.79 13.19
C HIS A 380 15.68 18.65 12.19
N GLY A 381 14.56 18.69 11.44
CA GLY A 381 14.26 17.73 10.36
C GLY A 381 15.24 17.86 9.18
N PHE A 382 14.98 17.14 8.09
CA PHE A 382 15.78 17.29 6.86
C PHE A 382 15.75 18.74 6.36
N LYS A 383 16.80 19.12 5.62
CA LYS A 383 16.91 20.47 5.06
C LYS A 383 15.68 20.81 4.21
N VAL A 384 15.05 21.95 4.52
CA VAL A 384 13.95 22.50 3.72
C VAL A 384 14.50 23.07 2.42
N LEU A 385 13.75 22.90 1.33
CA LEU A 385 14.13 23.44 0.03
C LEU A 385 13.55 24.85 -0.13
N ASP A 386 14.41 25.86 0.03
CA ASP A 386 14.01 27.28 -0.12
C ASP A 386 13.91 27.72 -1.59
N VAL A 387 14.40 26.88 -2.52
CA VAL A 387 14.39 27.13 -3.96
C VAL A 387 13.71 25.97 -4.65
N ALA A 388 12.75 26.27 -5.54
CA ALA A 388 12.07 25.25 -6.33
C ALA A 388 13.07 24.39 -7.12
N LEU A 389 12.80 23.09 -7.21
CA LEU A 389 13.67 22.15 -7.95
C LEU A 389 13.58 22.40 -9.46
N GLY A 390 12.37 22.70 -9.97
CA GLY A 390 12.10 22.99 -11.37
C GLY A 390 12.22 21.76 -12.27
N VAL A 391 12.74 21.99 -13.48
CA VAL A 391 13.24 20.92 -14.35
C VAL A 391 14.68 20.63 -13.94
N TYR A 392 15.01 19.38 -13.65
CA TYR A 392 16.40 19.02 -13.34
C TYR A 392 16.87 17.73 -14.01
N PRO A 393 18.13 17.70 -14.50
CA PRO A 393 18.72 16.51 -15.09
C PRO A 393 19.19 15.50 -14.03
N VAL A 394 19.06 14.22 -14.36
CA VAL A 394 19.71 13.11 -13.66
C VAL A 394 20.84 12.58 -14.53
N VAL A 395 22.09 12.83 -14.13
CA VAL A 395 23.30 12.52 -14.91
C VAL A 395 24.13 11.42 -14.24
N ASN A 396 25.01 10.76 -15.00
CA ASN A 396 25.81 9.63 -14.52
C ASN A 396 27.33 9.82 -14.63
N ASP A 397 27.79 10.98 -15.11
CA ASP A 397 29.21 11.31 -15.24
C ASP A 397 29.52 12.78 -14.90
N LEU A 398 30.79 13.05 -14.60
CA LEU A 398 31.25 14.37 -14.17
C LEU A 398 31.32 15.40 -15.29
N ALA A 399 31.65 14.99 -16.52
CA ALA A 399 31.83 15.92 -17.63
C ALA A 399 30.49 16.59 -17.99
N MET A 400 29.42 15.80 -18.02
CA MET A 400 28.07 16.31 -18.22
C MET A 400 27.60 17.16 -17.04
N LEU A 401 27.88 16.73 -15.80
CA LEU A 401 27.57 17.51 -14.60
C LEU A 401 28.21 18.91 -14.67
N GLU A 402 29.51 18.98 -14.93
CA GLU A 402 30.25 20.24 -15.02
C GLU A 402 29.71 21.14 -16.14
N SER A 403 29.46 20.57 -17.33
CA SER A 403 28.91 21.32 -18.47
C SER A 403 27.55 21.95 -18.17
N LEU A 404 26.64 21.19 -17.55
CA LEU A 404 25.31 21.68 -17.17
C LEU A 404 25.39 22.75 -16.08
N LEU A 405 26.23 22.55 -15.06
CA LEU A 405 26.42 23.53 -13.99
C LEU A 405 27.04 24.84 -14.51
N ALA A 406 28.04 24.76 -15.39
CA ALA A 406 28.66 25.92 -16.03
C ALA A 406 27.68 26.71 -16.89
N ALA A 407 26.67 26.03 -17.45
CA ALA A 407 25.59 26.65 -18.21
C ALA A 407 24.45 27.23 -17.35
N GLY A 408 24.57 27.15 -16.02
CA GLY A 408 23.65 27.78 -15.08
C GLY A 408 22.54 26.89 -14.52
N VAL A 409 22.56 25.57 -14.80
CA VAL A 409 21.61 24.62 -14.20
C VAL A 409 21.78 24.62 -12.68
N LYS A 410 20.68 24.85 -11.95
CA LYS A 410 20.71 25.05 -10.47
C LYS A 410 20.37 23.83 -9.64
N THR A 411 19.77 22.81 -10.24
CA THR A 411 19.42 21.56 -9.56
C THR A 411 19.90 20.43 -10.45
N VAL A 412 20.65 19.48 -9.90
CA VAL A 412 21.13 18.30 -10.64
C VAL A 412 21.17 17.11 -9.68
N GLN A 413 20.85 15.91 -10.18
CA GLN A 413 21.05 14.65 -9.46
C GLN A 413 22.16 13.84 -10.13
N LEU A 414 23.17 13.45 -9.36
CA LEU A 414 24.26 12.58 -9.84
C LEU A 414 24.00 11.13 -9.45
N ARG A 415 23.95 10.25 -10.44
CA ARG A 415 23.73 8.81 -10.31
C ARG A 415 24.83 8.01 -11.00
N ILE A 416 25.93 7.78 -10.29
CA ILE A 416 27.02 6.91 -10.75
C ILE A 416 26.69 5.48 -10.32
N LYS A 417 26.61 4.55 -11.28
CA LYS A 417 26.52 3.10 -11.03
C LYS A 417 27.86 2.46 -11.34
N ILE A 418 28.41 1.73 -10.38
CA ILE A 418 29.57 0.87 -10.63
C ILE A 418 29.07 -0.43 -11.25
N ASP A 419 29.55 -0.75 -12.44
CA ASP A 419 29.28 -2.03 -13.07
C ASP A 419 30.31 -3.08 -12.60
N ILE A 420 29.98 -3.79 -11.52
CA ILE A 420 30.84 -4.82 -10.94
C ILE A 420 31.06 -5.98 -11.93
N SER A 421 30.14 -6.20 -12.88
CA SER A 421 30.27 -7.28 -13.88
C SER A 421 31.37 -7.04 -14.90
N LYS A 422 31.77 -5.78 -15.13
CA LYS A 422 32.91 -5.45 -16.01
C LYS A 422 34.27 -5.74 -15.37
N LEU A 423 34.33 -5.91 -14.04
CA LEU A 423 35.57 -6.17 -13.30
C LEU A 423 35.99 -7.65 -13.28
N THR A 424 35.07 -8.58 -13.54
CA THR A 424 35.34 -10.04 -13.57
C THR A 424 35.85 -10.54 -14.92
N THR A 425 35.72 -9.77 -16.00
CA THR A 425 36.17 -10.13 -17.37
C THR A 425 37.63 -9.81 -17.69
N ALA A 426 38.38 -9.17 -16.78
CA ALA A 426 39.82 -8.93 -16.98
C ALA A 426 40.63 -10.18 -16.59
N GLY A 427 40.80 -11.09 -17.56
CA GLY A 427 41.34 -12.45 -17.42
C GLY A 427 42.63 -12.60 -16.63
N LEU A 428 42.54 -13.25 -15.48
CA LEU A 428 43.65 -13.84 -14.73
C LEU A 428 43.24 -15.25 -14.29
N ALA A 429 44.21 -16.17 -14.32
CA ALA A 429 44.04 -17.57 -13.94
C ALA A 429 43.61 -17.72 -12.47
N GLU A 430 42.86 -18.79 -12.19
CA GLU A 430 42.12 -19.06 -10.93
C GLU A 430 42.96 -19.10 -9.63
N SER A 431 44.29 -18.95 -9.67
CA SER A 431 45.16 -19.05 -8.49
C SER A 431 45.38 -17.75 -7.70
N ASP A 432 44.97 -16.57 -8.20
CA ASP A 432 45.22 -15.25 -7.56
C ASP A 432 43.95 -14.51 -7.08
N LEU A 433 42.79 -15.19 -7.05
CA LEU A 433 41.47 -14.56 -6.91
C LEU A 433 41.21 -13.91 -5.53
N GLY A 434 41.83 -14.40 -4.45
CA GLY A 434 41.52 -13.95 -3.09
C GLY A 434 42.10 -12.59 -2.70
N LYS A 435 43.23 -12.17 -3.29
CA LYS A 435 43.91 -10.90 -2.95
C LYS A 435 43.70 -9.78 -3.98
N SER A 436 43.47 -10.12 -5.26
CA SER A 436 43.25 -9.09 -6.30
C SER A 436 41.83 -8.52 -6.31
N VAL A 437 40.82 -9.28 -5.85
CA VAL A 437 39.43 -8.83 -5.80
C VAL A 437 39.21 -7.77 -4.72
N LEU A 438 39.83 -7.94 -3.54
CA LEU A 438 39.81 -6.93 -2.46
C LEU A 438 40.49 -5.63 -2.89
N GLY A 439 41.69 -5.70 -3.47
CA GLY A 439 42.40 -4.53 -3.97
C GLY A 439 41.67 -3.80 -5.12
N LYS A 440 41.00 -4.55 -6.02
CA LYS A 440 40.15 -3.96 -7.08
C LYS A 440 38.91 -3.29 -6.49
N SER A 441 38.27 -3.87 -5.46
CA SER A 441 37.13 -3.28 -4.77
C SER A 441 37.51 -1.98 -4.04
N GLU A 442 38.68 -1.92 -3.41
CA GLU A 442 39.20 -0.71 -2.76
C GLU A 442 39.57 0.38 -3.78
N LEU A 443 40.19 0.02 -4.91
CA LEU A 443 40.50 0.94 -5.99
C LEU A 443 39.22 1.53 -6.61
N VAL A 444 38.22 0.69 -6.88
CA VAL A 444 36.91 1.14 -7.39
C VAL A 444 36.17 2.01 -6.37
N GLY A 445 36.26 1.67 -5.08
CA GLY A 445 35.75 2.51 -4.00
C GLY A 445 36.43 3.88 -3.94
N SER A 446 37.75 3.93 -4.09
CA SER A 446 38.51 5.19 -4.07
C SER A 446 38.28 6.05 -5.32
N GLU A 447 38.09 5.44 -6.51
CA GLU A 447 37.71 6.17 -7.72
C GLU A 447 36.29 6.76 -7.62
N LEU A 448 35.30 5.98 -7.18
CA LEU A 448 33.94 6.46 -6.95
C LEU A 448 33.92 7.60 -5.93
N GLU A 449 34.65 7.44 -4.83
CA GLU A 449 34.78 8.47 -3.80
C GLU A 449 35.37 9.77 -4.37
N ALA A 450 36.45 9.67 -5.16
CA ALA A 450 37.04 10.83 -5.81
C ALA A 450 36.07 11.52 -6.79
N GLN A 451 35.26 10.75 -7.52
CA GLN A 451 34.23 11.30 -8.39
C GLN A 451 33.15 12.03 -7.61
N ILE A 452 32.61 11.43 -6.54
CA ILE A 452 31.58 12.05 -5.69
C ILE A 452 32.14 13.31 -5.01
N GLN A 453 33.36 13.27 -4.49
CA GLN A 453 34.02 14.44 -3.91
C GLN A 453 34.12 15.59 -4.93
N THR A 454 34.54 15.28 -6.16
CA THR A 454 34.66 16.27 -7.25
C THR A 454 33.30 16.85 -7.61
N ALA A 455 32.27 16.00 -7.75
CA ALA A 455 30.91 16.43 -8.02
C ALA A 455 30.40 17.41 -6.94
N ILE A 456 30.58 17.06 -5.66
CA ILE A 456 30.16 17.92 -4.54
C ILE A 456 30.91 19.25 -4.57
N ALA A 457 32.21 19.25 -4.90
CA ALA A 457 32.98 20.48 -5.06
C ALA A 457 32.44 21.35 -6.22
N LEU A 458 32.08 20.76 -7.36
CA LEU A 458 31.44 21.46 -8.48
C LEU A 458 30.08 22.04 -8.07
N GLY A 459 29.23 21.26 -7.40
CA GLY A 459 27.95 21.73 -6.89
C GLY A 459 28.08 22.95 -5.98
N LYS A 460 29.09 22.96 -5.09
CA LYS A 460 29.43 24.12 -4.25
C LYS A 460 29.95 25.30 -5.06
N HIS A 461 30.85 25.06 -6.01
CA HIS A 461 31.43 26.10 -6.86
C HIS A 461 30.37 26.88 -7.65
N PHE A 462 29.39 26.17 -8.22
CA PHE A 462 28.31 26.77 -9.01
C PHE A 462 27.07 27.17 -8.19
N ASN A 463 27.12 27.00 -6.87
CA ASN A 463 26.00 27.22 -5.94
C ASN A 463 24.72 26.50 -6.40
N ALA A 464 24.83 25.18 -6.62
CA ALA A 464 23.76 24.32 -7.12
C ALA A 464 23.25 23.34 -6.05
N GLN A 465 21.97 22.98 -6.17
CA GLN A 465 21.31 21.91 -5.43
C GLN A 465 21.72 20.55 -6.03
N LEU A 466 22.93 20.08 -5.71
CA LEU A 466 23.43 18.79 -6.16
C LEU A 466 23.02 17.66 -5.21
N PHE A 467 22.19 16.75 -5.70
CA PHE A 467 21.79 15.54 -4.99
C PHE A 467 22.65 14.34 -5.40
N ILE A 468 23.23 13.65 -4.42
CA ILE A 468 23.99 12.42 -4.65
C ILE A 468 23.05 11.21 -4.50
N ASN A 469 22.97 10.36 -5.52
CA ASN A 469 22.11 9.18 -5.52
C ASN A 469 22.79 8.01 -4.78
N ASP A 470 22.06 7.35 -3.88
CA ASP A 470 22.41 6.12 -3.13
C ASP A 470 23.62 6.22 -2.16
N HIS A 471 24.66 7.01 -2.49
CA HIS A 471 25.93 7.10 -1.77
C HIS A 471 25.90 8.05 -0.57
N TRP A 472 24.98 7.81 0.37
CA TRP A 472 24.70 8.73 1.49
C TRP A 472 25.88 8.94 2.45
N GLN A 473 26.71 7.93 2.71
CA GLN A 473 27.88 8.06 3.59
C GLN A 473 28.89 9.06 3.01
N LEU A 474 29.13 9.00 1.70
CA LEU A 474 30.02 9.92 1.01
C LEU A 474 29.42 11.33 0.93
N ALA A 475 28.10 11.43 0.72
CA ALA A 475 27.40 12.71 0.78
C ALA A 475 27.54 13.39 2.16
N ILE A 476 27.46 12.63 3.25
CA ILE A 476 27.75 13.13 4.60
C ILE A 476 29.22 13.55 4.72
N LYS A 477 30.16 12.66 4.37
CA LYS A 477 31.61 12.87 4.50
C LYS A 477 32.09 14.16 3.83
N TYR A 478 31.54 14.47 2.65
CA TYR A 478 31.94 15.62 1.85
C TYR A 478 30.97 16.80 1.92
N HIS A 479 29.95 16.73 2.80
CA HIS A 479 28.94 17.76 3.01
C HIS A 479 28.26 18.17 1.69
N ALA A 480 27.58 17.23 1.05
CA ALA A 480 26.76 17.47 -0.14
C ALA A 480 25.61 18.46 0.15
N PHE A 481 24.88 18.87 -0.88
CA PHE A 481 23.63 19.60 -0.66
C PHE A 481 22.52 18.67 -0.15
N GLY A 482 22.42 17.48 -0.76
CA GLY A 482 21.45 16.47 -0.37
C GLY A 482 21.73 15.10 -0.95
N VAL A 483 20.93 14.13 -0.53
CA VAL A 483 20.94 12.74 -0.99
C VAL A 483 19.59 12.43 -1.64
N HIS A 484 19.60 11.59 -2.67
CA HIS A 484 18.40 10.97 -3.21
C HIS A 484 18.46 9.45 -3.04
N LEU A 485 17.41 8.85 -2.49
CA LEU A 485 17.34 7.42 -2.18
C LEU A 485 16.15 6.73 -2.85
N GLY A 486 16.37 5.49 -3.29
CA GLY A 486 15.29 4.57 -3.61
C GLY A 486 14.73 3.86 -2.38
N GLN A 487 13.64 3.12 -2.55
CA GLN A 487 13.01 2.36 -1.46
C GLN A 487 13.92 1.26 -0.89
N GLU A 488 14.75 0.64 -1.74
CA GLU A 488 15.72 -0.38 -1.34
C GLU A 488 16.81 0.19 -0.42
N ASP A 489 17.30 1.38 -0.74
CA ASP A 489 18.35 2.05 0.04
C ASP A 489 17.81 2.56 1.37
N LEU A 490 16.55 3.01 1.43
CA LEU A 490 15.90 3.47 2.66
C LEU A 490 15.91 2.42 3.77
N ALA A 491 15.75 1.13 3.43
CA ALA A 491 15.68 0.05 4.41
C ALA A 491 16.98 -0.15 5.21
N VAL A 492 18.12 0.28 4.68
CA VAL A 492 19.45 0.09 5.29
C VAL A 492 20.17 1.39 5.62
N THR A 493 19.54 2.54 5.33
CA THR A 493 20.15 3.85 5.53
C THR A 493 19.92 4.37 6.95
N ASP A 494 20.97 4.91 7.56
CA ASP A 494 20.85 5.70 8.78
C ASP A 494 20.36 7.12 8.44
N LEU A 495 19.03 7.27 8.41
CA LEU A 495 18.38 8.54 8.13
C LEU A 495 18.69 9.61 9.20
N ALA A 496 18.94 9.21 10.45
CA ALA A 496 19.29 10.13 11.52
C ALA A 496 20.69 10.74 11.28
N ALA A 497 21.63 9.97 10.73
CA ALA A 497 22.94 10.50 10.33
C ALA A 497 22.84 11.54 9.20
N ILE A 498 21.97 11.32 8.19
CA ILE A 498 21.73 12.29 7.11
C ILE A 498 21.11 13.58 7.68
N GLN A 499 20.13 13.43 8.57
CA GLN A 499 19.47 14.56 9.22
C GLN A 499 20.44 15.35 10.11
N ALA A 500 21.26 14.67 10.91
CA ALA A 500 22.29 15.29 11.76
C ALA A 500 23.37 16.02 10.94
N ALA A 501 23.65 15.55 9.71
CA ALA A 501 24.53 16.23 8.77
C ALA A 501 23.90 17.46 8.09
N GLY A 502 22.61 17.75 8.33
CA GLY A 502 21.90 18.89 7.77
C GLY A 502 21.64 18.78 6.26
N LEU A 503 21.64 17.56 5.71
CA LEU A 503 21.46 17.31 4.29
C LEU A 503 19.97 17.32 3.90
N ALA A 504 19.68 17.71 2.66
CA ALA A 504 18.36 17.48 2.07
C ALA A 504 18.18 16.00 1.70
N LEU A 505 16.96 15.49 1.79
CA LEU A 505 16.61 14.11 1.43
C LEU A 505 15.52 14.10 0.37
N GLY A 506 15.81 13.50 -0.78
CA GLY A 506 14.83 13.11 -1.79
C GLY A 506 14.53 11.61 -1.72
N ILE A 507 13.26 11.23 -1.82
CA ILE A 507 12.85 9.82 -1.86
C ILE A 507 12.10 9.54 -3.15
N SER A 508 12.44 8.46 -3.84
CA SER A 508 11.65 7.91 -4.93
C SER A 508 10.51 7.03 -4.41
N SER A 509 9.30 7.23 -4.95
CA SER A 509 8.10 6.43 -4.66
C SER A 509 7.40 6.03 -5.97
N HIS A 510 6.89 4.80 -6.01
CA HIS A 510 6.28 4.19 -7.20
C HIS A 510 4.87 3.65 -6.93
N SER A 511 4.23 4.05 -5.84
CA SER A 511 2.87 3.61 -5.49
C SER A 511 2.33 4.47 -4.33
N TYR A 512 1.02 4.39 -4.04
CA TYR A 512 0.47 4.98 -2.81
C TYR A 512 1.15 4.45 -1.55
N PHE A 513 1.37 3.14 -1.48
CA PHE A 513 2.02 2.49 -0.37
C PHE A 513 3.44 3.03 -0.11
N GLU A 514 4.27 3.11 -1.15
CA GLU A 514 5.62 3.69 -1.06
C GLU A 514 5.62 5.20 -0.79
N LEU A 515 4.61 5.91 -1.31
CA LEU A 515 4.41 7.34 -1.06
C LEU A 515 4.10 7.62 0.42
N LEU A 516 3.25 6.79 1.03
CA LEU A 516 2.89 6.88 2.45
C LEU A 516 4.06 6.48 3.35
N LEU A 517 4.84 5.45 2.98
CA LEU A 517 6.09 5.12 3.66
C LEU A 517 7.06 6.31 3.62
N ALA A 518 7.26 6.92 2.45
CA ALA A 518 8.11 8.11 2.30
C ALA A 518 7.62 9.28 3.16
N HIS A 519 6.31 9.53 3.21
CA HIS A 519 5.70 10.56 4.05
C HIS A 519 6.08 10.43 5.53
N GLN A 520 6.17 9.20 6.06
CA GLN A 520 6.53 8.97 7.48
C GLN A 520 7.93 9.45 7.85
N TYR A 521 8.83 9.62 6.87
CA TYR A 521 10.19 10.15 7.09
C TYR A 521 10.29 11.66 6.95
N SER A 522 9.24 12.34 6.49
CA SER A 522 9.24 13.80 6.25
C SER A 522 10.44 14.29 5.41
N PRO A 523 10.67 13.73 4.20
CA PRO A 523 11.79 14.12 3.35
C PRO A 523 11.66 15.56 2.84
N SER A 524 12.74 16.09 2.28
CA SER A 524 12.77 17.41 1.64
C SER A 524 11.93 17.48 0.36
N TYR A 525 11.82 16.37 -0.36
CA TYR A 525 10.92 16.21 -1.53
C TYR A 525 10.64 14.73 -1.84
N ILE A 526 9.60 14.47 -2.63
CA ILE A 526 9.27 13.12 -3.09
C ILE A 526 9.23 13.08 -4.62
N ALA A 527 9.94 12.12 -5.21
CA ALA A 527 9.89 11.82 -6.63
C ALA A 527 8.91 10.69 -6.92
N LEU A 528 7.99 10.92 -7.85
CA LEU A 528 6.89 10.05 -8.22
C LEU A 528 7.17 9.46 -9.61
N GLY A 529 7.37 8.15 -9.69
CA GLY A 529 7.73 7.52 -10.95
C GLY A 529 7.54 6.01 -10.99
N HIS A 530 7.86 5.36 -12.10
CA HIS A 530 8.05 5.98 -13.41
C HIS A 530 6.68 6.34 -14.00
N ILE A 531 6.52 7.56 -14.54
CA ILE A 531 5.24 8.01 -15.08
C ILE A 531 4.94 7.36 -16.43
N PHE A 532 5.97 7.26 -17.28
CA PHE A 532 5.91 6.63 -18.60
C PHE A 532 6.96 5.50 -18.70
N PRO A 533 6.84 4.59 -19.69
CA PRO A 533 7.83 3.54 -19.93
C PRO A 533 9.27 4.08 -19.95
N THR A 534 10.17 3.38 -19.27
CA THR A 534 11.58 3.77 -19.17
C THR A 534 12.50 2.57 -19.28
N THR A 535 13.68 2.79 -19.87
CA THR A 535 14.76 1.80 -19.98
C THR A 535 15.88 2.02 -18.95
N THR A 536 15.78 3.07 -18.11
CA THR A 536 16.84 3.45 -17.15
C THR A 536 17.01 2.47 -15.99
N LYS A 537 15.93 1.82 -15.56
CA LYS A 537 15.91 0.71 -14.59
C LYS A 537 14.88 -0.29 -15.10
N LYS A 538 15.13 -1.59 -14.94
CA LYS A 538 14.10 -2.61 -15.13
C LYS A 538 13.11 -2.45 -13.98
N MET A 539 11.90 -2.00 -14.30
CA MET A 539 10.90 -1.70 -13.28
C MET A 539 9.99 -2.91 -13.07
N PRO A 540 9.74 -3.33 -11.82
CA PRO A 540 8.80 -4.41 -11.53
C PRO A 540 7.35 -3.97 -11.77
N SER A 541 7.08 -2.67 -11.69
CA SER A 541 5.77 -2.05 -11.86
C SER A 541 5.53 -1.56 -13.29
N ALA A 542 4.25 -1.58 -13.71
CA ALA A 542 3.79 -0.84 -14.87
C ALA A 542 3.93 0.68 -14.65
N PRO A 543 4.00 1.50 -15.72
CA PRO A 543 4.03 2.95 -15.57
C PRO A 543 2.83 3.46 -14.78
N GLN A 544 3.07 4.45 -13.92
CA GLN A 544 2.04 5.04 -13.07
C GLN A 544 0.99 5.78 -13.90
N GLY A 545 1.42 6.44 -14.98
CA GLY A 545 0.56 7.26 -15.80
C GLY A 545 0.07 8.54 -15.10
N LEU A 546 -0.62 9.37 -15.87
CA LEU A 546 -1.04 10.70 -15.43
C LEU A 546 -2.20 10.68 -14.43
N ALA A 547 -3.08 9.69 -14.52
CA ALA A 547 -4.22 9.56 -13.60
C ALA A 547 -3.73 9.35 -12.15
N LYS A 548 -2.82 8.38 -11.94
CA LYS A 548 -2.24 8.13 -10.61
C LYS A 548 -1.38 9.31 -10.14
N LEU A 549 -0.61 9.92 -11.04
CA LEU A 549 0.15 11.13 -10.71
C LEU A 549 -0.74 12.25 -10.17
N LYS A 550 -1.91 12.50 -10.78
CA LYS A 550 -2.87 13.50 -10.31
C LYS A 550 -3.37 13.18 -8.90
N HIS A 551 -3.66 11.91 -8.62
CA HIS A 551 -4.05 11.42 -7.31
C HIS A 551 -2.95 11.63 -6.25
N TYR A 552 -1.69 11.34 -6.58
CA TYR A 552 -0.55 11.58 -5.68
C TYR A 552 -0.33 13.08 -5.41
N VAL A 553 -0.44 13.91 -6.45
CA VAL A 553 -0.31 15.37 -6.33
C VAL A 553 -1.41 15.93 -5.44
N MET A 554 -2.67 15.54 -5.65
CA MET A 554 -3.79 16.01 -4.83
C MET A 554 -3.64 15.65 -3.35
N LEU A 555 -3.02 14.50 -3.04
CA LEU A 555 -2.81 14.08 -1.67
C LEU A 555 -1.70 14.88 -0.95
N LEU A 556 -0.59 15.20 -1.63
CA LEU A 556 0.64 15.64 -0.97
C LEU A 556 1.23 16.98 -1.43
N LYS A 557 0.65 17.66 -2.42
CA LYS A 557 1.19 18.94 -2.94
C LYS A 557 1.37 20.02 -1.87
N ASP A 558 0.55 20.00 -0.82
CA ASP A 558 0.57 21.00 0.26
C ASP A 558 1.56 20.60 1.38
N HIS A 559 2.18 19.42 1.27
CA HIS A 559 3.13 18.87 2.24
C HIS A 559 4.57 18.84 1.71
N TYR A 560 4.77 18.62 0.41
CA TYR A 560 6.10 18.44 -0.18
C TYR A 560 6.21 19.07 -1.56
N PRO A 561 7.42 19.52 -1.95
CA PRO A 561 7.79 19.58 -3.36
C PRO A 561 7.68 18.18 -3.97
N LEU A 562 6.82 18.03 -4.98
CA LEU A 562 6.65 16.78 -5.72
C LEU A 562 7.36 16.87 -7.07
N VAL A 563 8.03 15.78 -7.45
CA VAL A 563 8.78 15.66 -8.69
C VAL A 563 8.23 14.49 -9.50
N ALA A 564 7.78 14.70 -10.73
CA ALA A 564 7.49 13.58 -11.62
C ALA A 564 8.77 13.09 -12.31
N ILE A 565 8.95 11.77 -12.40
CA ILE A 565 10.13 11.15 -13.02
C ILE A 565 9.76 9.92 -13.84
N GLY A 566 10.56 9.63 -14.87
CA GLY A 566 10.52 8.37 -15.63
C GLY A 566 9.77 8.48 -16.95
N GLY A 567 10.54 8.36 -18.04
CA GLY A 567 10.04 8.43 -19.41
C GLY A 567 9.52 9.81 -19.84
N ILE A 568 9.85 10.88 -19.09
CA ILE A 568 9.47 12.25 -19.41
C ILE A 568 10.41 12.81 -20.50
N ASP A 569 9.80 13.44 -21.51
CA ASP A 569 10.47 14.09 -22.64
C ASP A 569 9.65 15.31 -23.12
N ILE A 570 10.10 15.94 -24.21
CA ILE A 570 9.48 17.16 -24.73
C ILE A 570 8.04 16.94 -25.25
N ASP A 571 7.69 15.73 -25.65
CA ASP A 571 6.39 15.42 -26.25
C ASP A 571 5.32 15.22 -25.17
N ASN A 572 5.71 14.82 -23.96
CA ASN A 572 4.80 14.50 -22.87
C ASN A 572 4.86 15.45 -21.67
N VAL A 573 5.86 16.34 -21.58
CA VAL A 573 6.07 17.23 -20.44
C VAL A 573 4.87 18.14 -20.12
N ALA A 574 4.17 18.66 -21.13
CA ALA A 574 3.00 19.51 -20.93
C ALA A 574 1.84 18.75 -20.25
N MET A 575 1.65 17.48 -20.61
CA MET A 575 0.65 16.61 -19.99
C MET A 575 1.01 16.27 -18.54
N VAL A 576 2.31 16.13 -18.23
CA VAL A 576 2.79 15.96 -16.85
C VAL A 576 2.50 17.22 -16.04
N LYS A 577 2.80 18.41 -16.57
CA LYS A 577 2.52 19.66 -15.85
C LYS A 577 1.03 19.87 -15.59
N ALA A 578 0.17 19.47 -16.53
CA ALA A 578 -1.29 19.54 -16.38
C ALA A 578 -1.84 18.69 -15.22
N THR A 579 -1.06 17.76 -14.62
CA THR A 579 -1.48 17.06 -13.39
C THR A 579 -1.33 17.91 -12.13
N GLY A 580 -0.70 19.09 -12.23
CA GLY A 580 -0.41 19.98 -11.12
C GLY A 580 0.89 19.66 -10.36
N VAL A 581 1.73 18.75 -10.86
CA VAL A 581 3.04 18.49 -10.25
C VAL A 581 3.98 19.68 -10.50
N SER A 582 4.73 20.10 -9.48
CA SER A 582 5.49 21.35 -9.52
C SER A 582 6.90 21.21 -10.11
N ASN A 583 7.43 19.99 -10.23
CA ASN A 583 8.81 19.74 -10.67
C ASN A 583 8.90 18.46 -11.51
N ILE A 584 9.96 18.34 -12.32
CA ILE A 584 10.29 17.12 -13.07
C ILE A 584 11.77 16.78 -13.02
N ALA A 585 12.06 15.49 -12.94
CA ALA A 585 13.41 14.95 -13.12
C ALA A 585 13.51 14.26 -14.48
N VAL A 586 14.52 14.64 -15.27
CA VAL A 586 14.67 14.17 -16.64
C VAL A 586 16.00 13.45 -16.80
N VAL A 587 15.96 12.24 -17.36
CA VAL A 587 17.17 11.43 -17.60
C VAL A 587 17.50 11.47 -19.09
N ARG A 588 16.89 10.59 -19.89
CA ARG A 588 17.31 10.32 -21.27
C ARG A 588 17.09 11.48 -22.23
N ALA A 589 16.01 12.25 -22.08
CA ALA A 589 15.75 13.38 -22.97
C ALA A 589 16.83 14.47 -22.89
N ILE A 590 17.66 14.47 -21.84
CA ILE A 590 18.84 15.33 -21.72
C ILE A 590 20.11 14.53 -21.99
N THR A 591 20.32 13.41 -21.30
CA THR A 591 21.60 12.67 -21.36
C THR A 591 21.88 11.98 -22.69
N GLN A 592 20.85 11.75 -23.52
CA GLN A 592 20.97 11.13 -24.85
C GLN A 592 20.71 12.12 -25.99
N ALA A 593 20.51 13.41 -25.69
CA ALA A 593 20.39 14.44 -26.71
C ALA A 593 21.75 14.70 -27.38
N SER A 594 21.73 15.09 -28.65
CA SER A 594 22.95 15.54 -29.35
C SER A 594 23.56 16.79 -28.72
N ASP A 595 22.71 17.63 -28.13
CA ASP A 595 23.09 18.80 -27.33
C ASP A 595 22.27 18.78 -26.02
N PRO A 596 22.85 18.24 -24.92
CA PRO A 596 22.17 18.14 -23.63
C PRO A 596 21.74 19.50 -23.06
N LEU A 597 22.51 20.56 -23.30
CA LEU A 597 22.18 21.89 -22.79
C LEU A 597 21.00 22.49 -23.54
N ALA A 598 21.01 22.43 -24.87
CA ALA A 598 19.88 22.90 -25.67
C ALA A 598 18.60 22.12 -25.31
N ALA A 599 18.70 20.80 -25.11
CA ALA A 599 17.57 19.98 -24.68
C ALA A 599 17.04 20.39 -23.30
N PHE A 600 17.92 20.64 -22.32
CA PHE A 600 17.53 21.15 -21.01
C PHE A 600 16.82 22.52 -21.10
N ILE A 601 17.36 23.45 -21.87
CA ILE A 601 16.77 24.78 -22.06
C ILE A 601 15.38 24.67 -22.69
N GLN A 602 15.24 23.86 -23.75
CA GLN A 602 13.96 23.65 -24.42
C GLN A 602 12.91 23.04 -23.48
N LEU A 603 13.29 22.01 -22.73
CA LEU A 603 12.40 21.38 -21.73
C LEU A 603 11.98 22.38 -20.64
N SER A 604 12.92 23.19 -20.16
CA SER A 604 12.65 24.21 -19.14
C SER A 604 11.69 25.29 -19.66
N GLN A 605 11.87 25.75 -20.90
CA GLN A 605 10.97 26.71 -21.53
C GLN A 605 9.55 26.17 -21.70
N VAL A 606 9.40 24.93 -22.19
CA VAL A 606 8.07 24.30 -22.31
C VAL A 606 7.46 24.07 -20.93
N TRP A 607 8.26 23.67 -19.95
CA TRP A 607 7.81 23.53 -18.57
C TRP A 607 7.32 24.87 -18.01
N GLU A 608 7.97 25.99 -18.25
CA GLU A 608 7.54 27.30 -17.76
C GLU A 608 6.28 27.83 -18.47
N GLN A 609 6.10 27.52 -19.76
CA GLN A 609 4.99 28.00 -20.59
C GLN A 609 3.70 27.17 -20.47
N SER A 610 3.81 25.89 -20.10
CA SER A 610 2.67 24.99 -19.85
C SER A 610 2.02 25.26 -18.50
#